data_AF-A0A1X1Z6Q0-F1
#
_entry.id   AF-A0A1X1Z6Q0-F1
#
_cell.length_a   1.000
_cell.length_b   1.000
_cell.length_c   1.000
_cell.angle_alpha   90.00
_cell.angle_beta   90.00
_cell.angle_gamma   90.00
#
_symmetry.space_group_name_H-M   'P 1'
#
loop_
_entity.id
_entity.type
_entity.pdbx_description
1 polymer ?
#
loop_
_entity_poly.entity_id
_entity_poly.type
_entity_poly.pdbx_seq_one_letter_code
_entity_poly.pdbx_strand_id
1 'polypeptide(L)' 'MVSARTLEVVRDDVSTTEWFYPQFCKMAGLDAAVLARQDRVVIELRPQAWNSFDSKRMLRR' A
#
# COMPACT_ATOMS: atom_id res chain seq x y z
N MET A 1 6.16 -17.10 3.73
CA MET A 1 5.03 -16.13 3.84
C MET A 1 5.52 -14.95 4.68
N VAL A 2 5.16 -13.72 4.34
CA VAL A 2 5.57 -12.52 5.08
C VAL A 2 4.31 -11.86 5.65
N SER A 3 4.36 -11.47 6.91
CA SER A 3 3.28 -10.76 7.60
C SER A 3 3.86 -9.57 8.35
N ALA A 4 3.09 -8.49 8.48
CA ALA A 4 3.51 -7.33 9.25
C ALA A 4 2.37 -6.78 10.10
N ARG A 5 2.68 -6.43 11.35
CA ARG A 5 1.78 -5.56 12.12
C ARG A 5 1.83 -4.19 11.47
N THR A 6 0.69 -3.71 10.99
CA THR A 6 0.61 -2.51 10.15
C THR A 6 -0.27 -1.47 10.82
N LEU A 7 0.19 -0.22 10.82
CA LEU A 7 -0.68 0.92 11.14
C LEU A 7 -1.21 1.49 9.83
N GLU A 8 -2.50 1.79 9.79
CA GLU A 8 -3.14 2.47 8.67
C GLU A 8 -3.28 3.96 8.96
N VAL A 9 -3.03 4.78 7.94
CA VAL A 9 -3.23 6.23 7.99
C VAL A 9 -4.01 6.63 6.76
N VAL A 10 -5.15 7.27 6.96
CA VAL A 10 -5.91 7.89 5.86
C VAL A 10 -5.26 9.23 5.53
N ARG A 11 -4.93 9.42 4.26
CA ARG A 11 -4.33 10.63 3.70
C ARG A 11 -5.36 11.28 2.79
N ASP A 12 -5.80 12.46 3.22
CA ASP A 12 -6.69 13.36 2.48
C ASP A 12 -5.97 14.64 2.02
N ASP A 13 -4.68 14.77 2.32
CA ASP A 13 -3.90 15.94 1.96
C ASP A 13 -3.51 15.95 0.47
N VAL A 14 -3.49 17.16 -0.11
CA VAL A 14 -3.17 17.38 -1.53
C VAL A 14 -1.76 16.90 -1.86
N SER A 15 -0.79 17.08 -0.95
CA SER A 15 0.62 16.75 -1.22
C SER A 15 0.85 15.25 -1.41
N THR A 16 0.20 14.42 -0.58
CA THR A 16 0.29 12.96 -0.69
C THR A 16 -0.40 12.47 -1.96
N THR A 17 -1.56 13.04 -2.29
CA THR A 17 -2.33 12.62 -3.47
C THR A 17 -1.64 13.00 -4.78
N GLU A 18 -1.06 14.20 -4.88
CA GLU A 18 -0.29 14.67 -6.05
C GLU A 18 0.94 13.79 -6.33
N TRP A 19 1.62 13.34 -5.29
CA TRP A 19 2.76 12.43 -5.44
C TRP A 19 2.33 10.99 -5.78
N PHE A 20 1.30 10.48 -5.10
CA PHE A 20 0.93 9.05 -5.18
C PHE A 20 0.25 8.68 -6.49
N TYR A 21 -0.78 9.44 -6.89
CA TYR A 21 -1.64 9.02 -8.00
C TYR A 21 -0.90 8.85 -9.34
N PRO A 22 0.01 9.74 -9.77
CA PRO A 22 0.74 9.55 -11.01
C PRO A 22 1.55 8.24 -11.05
N GLN A 23 2.21 7.89 -9.94
CA GLN A 23 2.99 6.65 -9.83
C GLN A 23 2.07 5.43 -9.83
N PHE A 24 0.99 5.47 -9.06
CA PHE A 24 0.01 4.40 -9.01
C PHE A 24 -0.63 4.13 -10.37
N CYS A 25 -1.05 5.18 -11.09
CA CYS A 25 -1.64 5.06 -12.43
C CYS A 25 -0.68 4.36 -13.40
N LYS A 26 0.59 4.79 -13.39
CA LYS A 26 1.64 4.20 -14.23
C LYS A 26 1.86 2.71 -13.91
N MET A 27 1.93 2.35 -12.64
CA MET A 27 2.15 0.96 -12.22
C MET A 27 0.96 0.04 -12.48
N ALA A 28 -0.25 0.55 -12.26
CA ALA A 28 -1.49 -0.20 -12.40
C ALA A 28 -2.02 -0.24 -13.85
N GLY A 29 -1.41 0.51 -14.77
CA GLY A 29 -1.91 0.66 -16.14
C GLY A 29 -3.27 1.36 -16.20
N LEU A 30 -3.53 2.27 -15.26
CA LEU A 30 -4.80 2.97 -15.12
C LEU A 30 -4.70 4.38 -15.74
N ASP A 31 -5.80 4.83 -16.34
CA ASP A 31 -5.92 6.21 -16.80
C ASP A 31 -6.14 7.15 -15.60
N ALA A 32 -5.20 8.10 -15.43
CA ALA A 32 -5.26 9.11 -14.39
C ALA A 32 -6.54 9.96 -14.47
N ALA A 33 -7.11 10.16 -15.65
CA ALA A 33 -8.35 10.93 -15.85
C ALA A 33 -9.59 10.20 -15.32
N VAL A 34 -9.64 8.87 -15.45
CA VAL A 34 -10.72 8.04 -14.88
C VAL A 34 -10.66 8.08 -13.37
N LEU A 35 -9.45 7.94 -12.87
CA LEU A 35 -9.14 8.03 -11.47
C LEU A 35 -9.60 9.41 -10.94
N ALA A 36 -9.21 10.54 -11.57
CA ALA A 36 -9.47 11.91 -11.09
C ALA A 36 -10.96 12.26 -10.83
N ARG A 37 -11.90 11.49 -11.38
CA ARG A 37 -13.35 11.69 -11.24
C ARG A 37 -13.96 11.01 -10.01
N GLN A 38 -13.20 10.21 -9.28
CA GLN A 38 -13.67 9.52 -8.09
C GLN A 38 -13.39 10.36 -6.84
N ASP A 39 -14.30 10.32 -5.87
CA ASP A 39 -14.02 10.80 -4.50
C ASP A 39 -13.19 9.73 -3.78
N ARG A 40 -12.01 10.10 -3.28
CA ARG A 40 -10.98 9.12 -2.94
C ARG A 40 -9.91 9.63 -2.00
N VAL A 41 -9.48 8.72 -1.15
CA VAL A 41 -8.46 8.91 -0.12
C VAL A 41 -7.36 7.88 -0.32
N VAL A 42 -6.13 8.24 0.06
CA VAL A 42 -5.00 7.30 0.04
C VAL A 42 -4.90 6.65 1.41
N ILE A 43 -4.96 5.32 1.47
CA ILE A 43 -4.73 4.56 2.70
C ILE A 43 -3.25 4.15 2.71
N GLU A 44 -2.47 4.81 3.53
CA GLU A 44 -1.06 4.50 3.74
C GLU A 44 -0.93 3.40 4.78
N LEU A 45 -0.35 2.26 4.37
CA LEU A 45 -0.03 1.14 5.25
C LEU A 45 1.42 1.25 5.72
N ARG A 46 1.64 1.36 7.03
CA ARG A 46 2.97 1.48 7.67
C ARG A 46 3.30 0.23 8.51
N PRO A 47 4.04 -0.74 7.93
CA PRO A 47 4.57 -1.88 8.67
C PRO A 47 5.44 -1.44 9.83
N GLN A 48 5.10 -1.86 11.05
CA GLN A 48 5.87 -1.57 12.26
C GLN A 48 6.93 -2.65 12.53
N ALA A 49 6.63 -3.89 12.17
CA ALA A 49 7.53 -5.03 12.29
C ALA A 49 7.22 -6.07 11.21
N TRP A 50 8.25 -6.55 10.53
CA TRP A 50 8.15 -7.59 9.52
C TRP A 50 8.43 -8.95 10.13
N ASN A 51 7.46 -9.85 10.03
CA ASN A 51 7.60 -11.25 10.38
C ASN A 51 7.77 -12.07 9.11
N SER A 52 8.84 -12.86 9.05
CA SER A 52 9.05 -13.86 8.01
C SER A 52 8.70 -15.25 8.53
N PHE A 53 7.86 -15.96 7.79
CA PHE A 53 7.51 -17.34 8.05
C PHE A 53 8.21 -18.24 7.03
N ASP A 54 9.15 -19.04 7.53
CA ASP A 54 9.79 -20.13 6.79
C ASP A 54 9.17 -21.46 7.22
N SER A 55 8.31 -22.01 6.36
CA SER A 55 7.64 -23.29 6.59
C SER A 55 8.63 -24.45 6.74
N LYS A 56 9.79 -24.40 6.06
CA LYS A 56 10.81 -25.47 6.14
C LYS A 56 11.49 -25.50 7.51
N ARG A 57 11.65 -24.34 8.17
CA ARG A 57 12.19 -24.25 9.53
C ARG A 57 11.21 -24.80 10.57
N MET A 58 9.90 -24.63 10.35
CA MET A 58 8.87 -25.03 11.31
C MET A 58 8.53 -26.52 11.28
N LEU A 59 8.72 -27.18 10.14
CA LEU A 59 8.49 -28.63 9.98
C LEU A 59 9.67 -29.51 10.46
N ARG A 60 10.76 -28.92 10.95
CA ARG A 60 11.93 -29.66 11.51
C ARG A 60 11.86 -29.83 13.03
N ARG A 61 10.66 -29.79 13.62
CA ARG A 61 10.45 -30.05 15.05
C ARG A 61 10.00 -31.47 15.30
#